data_AF-A0A6N0NVM3-F1
#
_entry.id   AF-A0A6N0NVM3-F1
#
_cell.length_a   1.000
_cell.length_b   1.000
_cell.length_c   1.000
_cell.angle_alpha   90.00
_cell.angle_beta   90.00
_cell.angle_gamma   90.00
#
_symmetry.space_group_name_H-M   'P 1'
#
loop_
_entity.id
_entity.type
_entity.pdbx_description
1 polymer ?
#
loop_
_entity_poly.entity_id
_entity_poly.type
_entity_poly.pdbx_seq_one_letter_code
_entity_poly.pdbx_strand_id
1 'polypeptide(L)' 'MGKFYLAMGVVLLIDIILYSIYPLFNNSSPSIGGLTNFYSYQIILLFVSTILFAGISLAIKENGSRKR' A
#
# COMPACT_ATOMS: atom_id res chain seq x y z
N MET A 1 4.65 14.03 16.17
CA MET A 1 3.86 14.39 14.97
C MET A 1 4.66 14.27 13.68
N GLY A 2 5.79 14.97 13.48
CA GLY A 2 6.54 14.92 12.22
C GLY A 2 6.94 13.52 11.71
N LYS A 3 7.38 12.62 12.61
CA LYS A 3 7.75 11.24 12.24
C LYS A 3 6.58 10.39 11.72
N PHE A 4 5.36 10.67 12.19
CA PHE A 4 4.15 9.96 11.73
C PHE A 4 3.79 10.37 10.31
N TYR A 5 3.72 11.67 10.04
CA TYR A 5 3.44 12.16 8.69
C TYR A 5 4.53 11.78 7.68
N LEU A 6 5.79 11.72 8.12
CA LEU A 6 6.89 11.23 7.28
C LEU A 6 6.72 9.74 6.95
N ALA A 7 6.44 8.90 7.94
CA ALA A 7 6.21 7.46 7.74
C ALA A 7 4.98 7.19 6.84
N MET A 8 3.91 7.95 7.04
CA MET A 8 2.72 7.97 6.20
C MET A 8 3.02 8.35 4.75
N GLY A 9 3.81 9.41 4.54
CA GLY A 9 4.23 9.86 3.22
C GLY A 9 5.07 8.81 2.48
N VAL A 10 5.92 8.09 3.20
CA VAL A 10 6.70 6.98 2.62
C VAL A 10 5.79 5.83 2.17
N VAL A 11 4.77 5.46 2.95
CA VAL A 11 3.80 4.43 2.53
C VAL A 11 3.03 4.85 1.30
N LEU A 12 2.56 6.10 1.26
CA LEU A 12 1.90 6.65 0.08
C LEU A 12 2.80 6.60 -1.17
N LEU A 13 4.09 6.93 -1.02
CA LEU A 13 5.06 6.83 -2.11
C LEU A 13 5.25 5.38 -2.59
N ILE A 14 5.26 4.42 -1.67
CA ILE A 14 5.33 2.99 -2.01
C ILE A 14 4.11 2.58 -2.84
N ASP A 15 2.90 2.99 -2.45
CA ASP A 15 1.66 2.71 -3.20
C ASP A 15 1.68 3.31 -4.61
N ILE A 16 2.18 4.55 -4.74
CA ILE A 16 2.33 5.22 -6.04
C ILE A 16 3.32 4.47 -6.93
N ILE A 17 4.47 4.08 -6.37
CA ILE A 17 5.50 3.32 -7.11
C ILE A 17 4.94 1.98 -7.57
N LEU A 18 4.29 1.24 -6.66
CA LEU A 18 3.61 -0.02 -7.00
C LEU A 18 2.59 0.19 -8.12
N TYR A 19 1.67 1.13 -7.99
CA TYR A 19 0.71 1.40 -9.05
C TYR A 19 1.40 1.79 -10.37
N SER A 20 2.47 2.57 -10.34
CA SER A 20 3.19 3.00 -11.55
C SER A 20 3.90 1.87 -12.29
N ILE A 21 4.23 0.75 -11.63
CA ILE A 21 4.82 -0.42 -12.30
C ILE A 21 3.74 -1.33 -12.91
N TYR A 22 2.45 -1.12 -12.60
CA TYR A 22 1.34 -1.89 -13.19
C TYR A 22 1.39 -2.00 -14.72
N PRO A 23 1.65 -0.92 -15.50
CA PRO A 23 1.70 -0.98 -16.96
C PRO A 23 2.76 -1.97 -17.49
N LEU A 24 3.82 -2.25 -16.72
CA LEU A 24 4.87 -3.21 -17.10
C LEU A 24 4.38 -4.66 -17.09
N PHE A 25 3.32 -4.94 -16.32
CA PHE A 25 2.73 -6.29 -16.19
C PHE A 25 1.41 -6.42 -16.95
N ASN A 26 0.93 -5.35 -17.56
CA ASN A 26 -0.32 -5.29 -18.30
C ASN A 26 -0.13 -5.83 -19.74
N ASN A 27 0.10 -7.15 -19.86
CA ASN A 27 0.08 -7.84 -21.15
C ASN A 27 -1.35 -7.83 -21.72
N SER A 28 -1.54 -7.87 -23.04
CA SER A 28 -2.76 -7.32 -23.71
C SER A 28 -4.13 -7.99 -23.49
N SER A 29 -4.30 -8.99 -22.60
CA SER A 29 -5.60 -9.36 -21.98
C SER A 29 -5.50 -10.59 -21.06
N PRO A 30 -5.15 -10.42 -19.78
CA PRO A 30 -5.19 -11.48 -18.79
C PRO A 30 -6.30 -11.13 -17.79
N SER A 31 -7.16 -12.12 -17.53
CA SER A 31 -8.27 -12.01 -16.58
C SER A 31 -8.22 -13.16 -15.60
N ILE A 32 -8.34 -12.85 -14.31
CA ILE A 32 -8.39 -13.86 -13.24
C ILE A 32 -9.85 -13.93 -12.77
N GLY A 33 -10.48 -15.09 -12.93
CA GLY A 33 -11.87 -15.30 -12.48
C GLY A 33 -12.91 -14.39 -13.19
N GLY A 34 -12.63 -13.96 -14.43
CA GLY A 34 -13.49 -13.03 -15.19
C GLY A 34 -13.26 -11.55 -14.87
N LEU A 35 -12.37 -11.24 -13.92
CA LEU A 35 -11.99 -9.87 -13.58
C LEU A 35 -10.70 -9.50 -14.32
N THR A 36 -10.63 -8.31 -14.90
CA THR A 36 -9.41 -7.86 -15.58
C THR A 36 -8.27 -7.72 -14.58
N ASN A 37 -7.05 -8.01 -15.02
CA ASN A 37 -5.85 -7.87 -14.19
C ASN A 37 -5.71 -6.48 -13.56
N PHE A 38 -6.26 -5.44 -14.18
CA PHE A 38 -6.31 -4.09 -13.61
C PHE A 38 -7.01 -4.09 -12.26
N TYR A 39 -8.23 -4.61 -12.20
CA TYR A 39 -9.01 -4.61 -10.96
C TYR A 39 -8.44 -5.60 -9.93
N SER A 40 -7.92 -6.75 -10.36
CA SER A 40 -7.22 -7.68 -9.46
C SER A 40 -6.00 -7.00 -8.82
N TYR A 41 -5.25 -6.24 -9.61
CA TYR A 41 -4.12 -5.45 -9.12
C TYR A 41 -4.57 -4.37 -8.13
N GLN A 42 -5.66 -3.65 -8.42
CA GLN A 42 -6.21 -2.66 -7.48
C GLN A 42 -6.61 -3.28 -6.14
N ILE A 43 -7.22 -4.47 -6.14
CA ILE A 43 -7.63 -5.17 -4.92
C ILE A 43 -6.39 -5.55 -4.09
N ILE A 44 -5.36 -6.10 -4.74
CA ILE A 44 -4.10 -6.45 -4.06
C ILE A 44 -3.43 -5.19 -3.51
N LEU A 45 -3.35 -4.13 -4.30
CA LEU A 45 -2.79 -2.85 -3.88
C LEU A 45 -3.53 -2.33 -2.63
N LEU A 46 -4.86 -2.28 -2.66
CA LEU A 46 -5.69 -1.84 -1.53
C LEU A 46 -5.41 -2.65 -0.26
N PHE A 47 -5.28 -3.97 -0.40
CA PHE A 47 -4.97 -4.85 0.73
C PHE A 47 -3.58 -4.56 1.30
N VAL A 48 -2.56 -4.42 0.45
CA VAL A 48 -1.20 -4.07 0.85
C VAL A 48 -1.15 -2.69 1.52
N SER A 49 -1.77 -1.67 0.92
CA SER A 49 -1.85 -0.32 1.49
C SER A 49 -2.50 -0.33 2.87
N THR A 50 -3.58 -1.09 3.04
CA THR A 50 -4.28 -1.21 4.33
C THR A 50 -3.37 -1.80 5.40
N ILE A 51 -2.63 -2.88 5.09
CA ILE A 51 -1.69 -3.49 6.03
C ILE A 51 -0.56 -2.54 6.38
N LEU A 52 0.02 -1.86 5.40
CA LEU A 52 1.12 -0.91 5.63
C LEU A 52 0.67 0.27 6.50
N PHE A 53 -0.49 0.86 6.19
CA PHE A 53 -1.06 1.94 6.99
C PHE A 53 -1.40 1.52 8.42
N ALA A 54 -2.09 0.38 8.58
CA ALA A 54 -2.43 -0.15 9.89
C ALA A 54 -1.17 -0.47 10.70
N GLY A 55 -0.18 -1.11 10.07
CA GLY A 55 1.10 -1.45 10.68
C GLY A 55 1.85 -0.23 11.19
N ILE A 56 1.97 0.83 10.38
CA ILE A 56 2.62 2.07 10.80
C ILE A 56 1.84 2.77 11.92
N SER A 57 0.51 2.82 11.81
CA SER A 57 -0.34 3.43 12.84
C SER A 57 -0.15 2.74 14.19
N LEU A 58 -0.17 1.40 14.21
CA LEU A 58 0.04 0.59 15.42
C LEU A 58 1.47 0.70 15.93
N ALA A 59 2.49 0.60 15.07
CA ALA A 59 3.90 0.68 15.47
C ALA A 59 4.26 2.04 16.08
N ILE A 60 3.69 3.13 15.57
CA ILE A 60 3.91 4.47 16.13
C ILE A 60 3.17 4.65 17.44
N LYS A 61 1.94 4.12 17.55
CA LYS A 61 1.18 4.12 18.82
C LYS A 61 1.95 3.37 19.92
N GLU A 62 2.50 2.19 19.61
CA GLU A 62 3.26 1.39 20.57
C GLU A 62 4.57 2.06 20.98
N ASN A 63 5.32 2.65 20.04
CA ASN A 63 6.53 3.42 20.35
C ASN A 63 6.25 4.69 21.16
N GLY A 64 5.08 5.31 20.99
CA GLY A 64 4.62 6.41 21.84
C GLY A 64 4.26 5.95 23.26
N SER A 65 3.76 4.72 23.41
CA SER A 65 3.36 4.13 24.69
C SER A 65 4.55 3.62 25.52
N ARG A 66 5.60 3.06 24.90
CA ARG A 66 6.81 2.58 25.59
C ARG A 66 7.71 3.70 26.13
N LYS A 67 7.52 4.94 25.67
CA LYS A 67 8.36 6.09 26.02
C LYS A 67 7.80 6.94 27.17
N ARG A 68 6.68 6.53 27.76
CA ARG A 68 6.06 7.12 28.95
C ARG A 68 6.26 6.22 30.15
#